data_AF-A0A5E4NGJ2-F1
#
_entry.id   AF-A0A5E4NGJ2-F1
#
_cell.length_a   1.000
_cell.length_b   1.000
_cell.length_c   1.000
_cell.angle_alpha   90.00
_cell.angle_beta   90.00
_cell.angle_gamma   90.00
#
_symmetry.space_group_name_H-M   'P 1'
#
loop_
_entity.id
_entity.type
_entity.pdbx_description
1 polymer ?
#
loop_
_entity_poly.entity_id
_entity_poly.type
_entity_poly.pdbx_seq_one_letter_code
_entity_poly.pdbx_strand_id
1 'polypeptide(L)'
;MKIYYSIRNYSKLFLQKKTCIQNIFPTLHSIIFKTNSTQHSCTPLGELQVLKLLDNFKVHYKDQFTCVLSRCIFCQTMSLHINKTTGFFICTHCLRCGDWATYNTHVHENTNELSVPIPKIFESGKYFKDIASKLVPFKSLNASSKKLILKSLNMEGLKTQNLDRISGLYVNSENDTLYLSMMLDNKTVVGYKEMKLNNDLTQTTVPDDYCWGIGHVPPSTSNHSQRDNQCAIIVDDFKHLLVLAGYRLSHHIVCIPYGLRKLPQEILPSLEYFNRLILWFGNDQIAWNSTRTFAKKLLESRCYFIRPTDDHPSPYFAFKLGLDIEQIIKTADQMVHPSIIQFSTIRNEVLAELQNHDKTLGIKWTRFPVLNKIIGGHRRGELTILSGPTGSGKTTFISEYSLDLIEQGLPTLWGSFEIRNQRLAKIMLQQFARKPIHLNLNLFDSLANNFEKLPLYFLTFHGSQPLNIVMDAIVNAVYIYDIGHVIIDNVQFMMGIGTKYDMGAERFWQQDSIIAEFRRFATYSNCHVTLVMHPRKEKDAEQLSISSIFGTAKATQEADNILMIQYKTLESLQIKKYLQISKNRYNGNLGIMPLEFNKESLSFTKDLNTT
;
A
#
# COMPACT_ATOMS: atom_id res chain seq x y z
N MET A 1 -4.58 -41.34 20.10
CA MET A 1 -4.56 -40.14 20.97
C MET A 1 -3.51 -39.16 20.39
N LYS A 2 -3.84 -38.43 19.31
CA LYS A 2 -4.17 -36.98 19.28
C LYS A 2 -3.21 -36.15 20.16
N ILE A 3 -2.11 -35.62 19.61
CA ILE A 3 -1.92 -34.36 18.84
C ILE A 3 -2.15 -33.12 19.71
N TYR A 4 -1.14 -32.25 19.85
CA TYR A 4 -1.11 -30.83 19.39
C TYR A 4 0.06 -30.07 20.02
N TYR A 5 1.05 -29.66 19.20
CA TYR A 5 1.70 -28.34 19.28
C TYR A 5 2.27 -28.00 17.90
N SER A 6 1.58 -27.12 17.19
CA SER A 6 2.03 -26.50 15.94
C SER A 6 1.83 -24.99 16.06
N ILE A 7 2.91 -24.27 16.36
CA ILE A 7 3.12 -22.86 16.04
C ILE A 7 4.62 -22.71 15.76
N ARG A 8 5.02 -22.44 14.51
CA ARG A 8 6.42 -22.07 14.20
C ARG A 8 6.49 -20.91 13.21
N ASN A 9 7.15 -19.87 13.71
CA ASN A 9 7.64 -18.67 13.04
C ASN A 9 8.58 -19.00 11.86
N TYR A 10 8.44 -18.24 10.78
CA TYR A 10 9.21 -18.31 9.54
C TYR A 10 10.71 -17.90 9.66
N SER A 11 11.27 -17.78 10.86
CA SER A 11 12.67 -17.41 11.08
C SER A 11 13.65 -18.59 11.26
N LYS A 12 13.18 -19.85 11.27
CA LYS A 12 14.00 -21.01 11.68
C LYS A 12 14.48 -21.97 10.58
N LEU A 13 14.22 -21.73 9.29
CA LEU A 13 14.70 -22.62 8.21
C LEU A 13 16.04 -22.21 7.56
N PHE A 14 16.67 -21.13 8.01
CA PHE A 14 18.04 -20.78 7.64
C PHE A 14 19.05 -21.31 8.65
N LEU A 15 19.25 -22.62 8.67
CA LEU A 15 20.41 -23.24 9.30
C LEU A 15 20.66 -24.58 8.60
N GLN A 16 21.91 -24.77 8.16
CA GLN A 16 22.48 -25.93 7.48
C GLN A 16 22.36 -25.96 5.95
N LYS A 17 23.20 -25.16 5.29
CA LYS A 17 24.29 -25.62 4.39
C LYS A 17 24.97 -24.41 3.75
N LYS A 18 26.08 -23.96 4.34
CA LYS A 18 27.12 -23.19 3.64
C LYS A 18 28.20 -24.18 3.23
N THR A 19 28.60 -24.18 1.97
CA THR A 19 30.01 -24.19 1.53
C THR A 19 30.09 -24.07 0.00
N CYS A 20 31.01 -23.22 -0.45
CA CYS A 20 31.48 -23.02 -1.84
C CYS A 20 30.51 -22.36 -2.82
N ILE A 21 30.75 -21.08 -3.13
CA ILE A 21 31.58 -20.66 -4.28
C ILE A 21 31.93 -19.18 -4.05
N GLN A 22 33.20 -18.93 -3.75
CA GLN A 22 33.85 -17.62 -3.90
C GLN A 22 34.47 -17.56 -5.30
N ASN A 23 34.49 -16.35 -5.85
CA ASN A 23 35.34 -15.88 -6.96
C ASN A 23 35.04 -16.46 -8.35
N ILE A 24 34.54 -15.60 -9.26
CA ILE A 24 35.12 -15.36 -10.60
C ILE A 24 34.69 -13.95 -11.07
N PHE A 25 35.67 -13.06 -11.00
CA PHE A 25 36.04 -11.91 -11.81
C PHE A 25 35.18 -10.64 -12.04
N PRO A 26 35.86 -9.47 -12.12
CA PRO A 26 35.33 -8.11 -12.07
C PRO A 26 35.33 -7.44 -13.47
N THR A 27 35.13 -6.12 -13.49
CA THR A 27 35.23 -5.16 -14.61
C THR A 27 33.95 -4.96 -15.44
N LEU A 28 33.25 -3.87 -15.12
CA LEU A 28 32.70 -2.89 -16.07
C LEU A 28 32.10 -1.72 -15.27
N HIS A 29 33.00 -0.95 -14.62
CA HIS A 29 32.72 0.42 -14.22
C HIS A 29 33.11 1.31 -15.40
N SER A 30 32.13 1.91 -16.08
CA SER A 30 32.22 3.26 -16.64
C SER A 30 30.97 3.60 -17.46
N ILE A 31 30.44 4.78 -17.18
CA ILE A 31 29.52 5.57 -18.02
C ILE A 31 28.07 5.02 -18.07
N ILE A 32 27.23 5.56 -17.18
CA ILE A 32 26.01 6.31 -17.50
C ILE A 32 25.60 7.04 -16.20
N PHE A 33 26.09 8.28 -16.06
CA PHE A 33 25.51 9.29 -15.19
C PHE A 33 24.46 10.02 -16.03
N LYS A 34 23.17 9.79 -15.76
CA LYS A 34 22.07 10.75 -15.91
C LYS A 34 20.76 10.12 -15.44
N THR A 35 20.04 10.90 -14.64
CA THR A 35 18.68 10.66 -14.09
C THR A 35 18.53 9.48 -13.12
N ASN A 36 18.99 9.64 -11.88
CA ASN A 36 18.67 8.70 -10.79
C ASN A 36 17.42 9.15 -10.05
N SER A 37 16.28 8.58 -10.44
CA SER A 37 15.25 8.17 -9.49
C SER A 37 15.90 7.13 -8.57
N THR A 38 16.02 7.42 -7.28
CA THR A 38 16.56 6.46 -6.29
C THR A 38 15.51 5.40 -5.98
N GLN A 39 15.28 4.47 -6.92
CA GLN A 39 14.60 3.21 -6.63
C GLN A 39 15.60 2.31 -5.89
N HIS A 40 15.58 2.41 -4.56
CA HIS A 40 16.38 1.56 -3.68
C HIS A 40 15.92 0.11 -3.81
N SER A 41 16.76 -0.75 -4.39
CA SER A 41 16.57 -2.20 -4.44
C SER A 41 16.75 -2.77 -3.03
N CYS A 42 15.69 -2.78 -2.25
CA CYS A 42 15.74 -3.29 -0.89
C CYS A 42 15.59 -4.82 -0.94
N THR A 43 16.55 -5.57 -0.38
CA THR A 43 16.35 -6.98 -0.03
C THR A 43 16.02 -7.04 1.46
N PRO A 44 14.93 -7.72 1.87
CA PRO A 44 14.51 -7.68 3.28
C PRO A 44 15.48 -8.52 4.12
N LEU A 45 16.20 -7.89 5.03
CA LEU A 45 17.06 -8.60 6.01
C LEU A 45 16.21 -9.23 7.13
N GLY A 46 15.10 -8.60 7.52
CA GLY A 46 14.29 -9.04 8.66
C GLY A 46 14.96 -8.78 10.03
N GLU A 47 14.13 -8.60 11.06
CA GLU A 47 14.52 -8.09 12.39
C GLU A 47 15.69 -8.85 13.03
N LEU A 48 15.62 -10.19 13.00
CA LEU A 48 16.65 -11.06 13.55
C LEU A 48 18.00 -10.94 12.83
N GLN A 49 18.03 -10.58 11.56
CA GLN A 49 19.31 -10.39 10.85
C GLN A 49 19.89 -9.02 11.15
N VAL A 50 19.08 -7.96 11.16
CA VAL A 50 19.53 -6.60 11.49
C VAL A 50 20.15 -6.57 12.88
N LEU A 51 19.45 -7.10 13.90
CA LEU A 51 19.96 -7.13 15.27
C LEU A 51 21.25 -7.96 15.40
N LYS A 52 21.27 -9.18 14.85
CA LYS A 52 22.48 -10.03 14.88
C LYS A 52 23.67 -9.38 14.19
N LEU A 53 23.43 -8.66 13.09
CA LEU A 53 24.50 -7.97 12.38
C LEU A 53 25.01 -6.78 13.19
N LEU A 54 24.13 -5.98 13.80
CA LEU A 54 24.54 -4.90 14.70
C LEU A 54 25.33 -5.42 15.91
N ASP A 55 24.92 -6.56 16.48
CA ASP A 55 25.65 -7.24 17.56
C ASP A 55 27.05 -7.68 17.09
N ASN A 56 27.16 -8.26 15.88
CA ASN A 56 28.44 -8.64 15.28
C ASN A 56 29.36 -7.43 15.07
N PHE A 57 28.80 -6.28 14.72
CA PHE A 57 29.53 -5.02 14.57
C PHE A 57 29.85 -4.32 15.89
N LYS A 58 29.39 -4.86 17.03
CA LYS A 58 29.51 -4.23 18.36
C LYS A 58 28.98 -2.80 18.40
N VAL A 59 27.96 -2.50 17.60
CA VAL A 59 27.31 -1.18 17.58
C VAL A 59 26.35 -1.10 18.77
N HIS A 60 26.49 -0.08 19.61
CA HIS A 60 25.53 0.15 20.68
C HIS A 60 24.20 0.68 20.10
N TYR A 61 23.10 0.03 20.45
CA TYR A 61 21.77 0.43 20.02
C TYR A 61 20.73 0.34 21.14
N LYS A 62 19.64 1.09 20.98
CA LYS A 62 18.42 1.00 21.77
C LYS A 62 17.34 0.39 20.88
N ASP A 63 16.80 -0.74 21.32
CA ASP A 63 15.69 -1.37 20.64
C ASP A 63 14.41 -0.55 20.83
N GLN A 64 13.76 -0.16 19.73
CA GLN A 64 12.45 0.52 19.74
C GLN A 64 11.40 -0.38 19.06
N PHE A 65 10.23 0.15 18.73
CA PHE A 65 9.12 -0.67 18.24
C PHE A 65 9.36 -1.15 16.80
N THR A 66 9.55 -0.23 15.86
CA THR A 66 9.71 -0.54 14.42
C THR A 66 11.14 -0.33 13.93
N CYS A 67 11.88 0.52 14.64
CA CYS A 67 13.25 0.87 14.35
C CYS A 67 14.19 0.52 15.51
N VAL A 68 15.47 0.43 15.20
CA VAL A 68 16.56 0.41 16.15
C VAL A 68 17.22 1.78 16.16
N LEU A 69 17.35 2.39 17.34
CA LEU A 69 18.03 3.67 17.51
C LEU A 69 19.50 3.44 17.84
N SER A 70 20.40 3.98 17.04
CA SER A 70 21.84 3.87 17.26
C SER A 70 22.56 5.21 17.10
N ARG A 71 23.83 5.21 17.47
CA ARG A 71 24.71 6.35 17.23
C ARG A 71 24.99 6.44 15.75
N CYS A 72 24.69 7.59 15.16
CA CYS A 72 24.91 7.84 13.74
C CYS A 72 26.41 7.79 13.42
N ILE A 73 26.80 6.97 12.46
CA ILE A 73 28.18 6.88 11.99
C ILE A 73 28.67 8.18 11.33
N PHE A 74 27.75 8.99 10.79
CA PHE A 74 28.08 10.21 10.03
C PHE A 74 28.19 11.47 10.89
N CYS A 75 27.37 11.62 11.93
CA CYS A 75 27.35 12.81 12.78
C CYS A 75 27.54 12.52 14.27
N GLN A 76 27.80 11.25 14.62
CA GLN A 76 28.13 10.80 15.97
C GLN A 76 27.06 11.12 17.05
N THR A 77 25.83 11.49 16.66
CA THR A 77 24.70 11.73 17.55
C THR A 77 23.83 10.49 17.67
N MET A 78 23.15 10.30 18.82
CA MET A 78 22.18 9.21 19.02
C MET A 78 20.86 9.56 18.32
N SER A 79 20.83 9.42 17.00
CA SER A 79 19.73 9.89 16.15
C SER A 79 19.57 9.08 14.85
N LEU A 80 20.27 7.94 14.73
CA LEU A 80 20.16 7.05 13.58
C LEU A 80 19.10 5.99 13.84
N HIS A 81 18.03 6.00 13.05
CA HIS A 81 16.99 4.99 13.13
C HIS A 81 17.15 4.01 11.98
N ILE A 82 17.20 2.72 12.30
CA ILE A 82 17.32 1.62 11.32
C ILE A 82 16.04 0.80 11.39
N ASN A 83 15.32 0.69 10.28
CA ASN A 83 14.10 -0.12 10.21
C ASN A 83 14.44 -1.60 10.42
N LYS A 84 13.72 -2.25 11.34
CA LYS A 84 13.96 -3.66 11.68
C LYS A 84 13.66 -4.62 10.53
N THR A 85 12.72 -4.28 9.65
CA THR A 85 12.27 -5.16 8.58
C THR A 85 13.15 -5.03 7.33
N THR A 86 13.40 -3.80 6.90
CA THR A 86 14.08 -3.51 5.63
C THR A 86 15.57 -3.21 5.80
N GLY A 87 16.02 -2.84 7.00
CA GLY A 87 17.37 -2.33 7.23
C GLY A 87 17.61 -0.92 6.66
N PHE A 88 16.56 -0.26 6.16
CA PHE A 88 16.63 1.14 5.75
C PHE A 88 16.97 2.02 6.95
N PHE A 89 17.95 2.91 6.81
CA PHE A 89 18.34 3.81 7.88
C PHE A 89 18.03 5.27 7.53
N ILE A 90 17.73 6.06 8.55
CA ILE A 90 17.55 7.52 8.47
C ILE A 90 18.06 8.17 9.75
N CYS A 91 18.90 9.19 9.61
CA CYS A 91 19.35 9.99 10.73
C CYS A 91 18.51 11.26 10.86
N THR A 92 17.84 11.48 11.99
CA THR A 92 17.00 12.68 12.20
C THR A 92 17.82 13.95 12.47
N HIS A 93 19.13 13.82 12.73
CA HIS A 93 20.04 14.94 12.96
C HIS A 93 20.74 15.42 11.68
N CYS A 94 21.46 14.53 10.99
CA CYS A 94 22.17 14.88 9.75
C CYS A 94 21.39 14.62 8.47
N LEU A 95 20.16 14.06 8.58
CA LEU A 95 19.23 13.83 7.48
C LEU A 95 19.75 12.90 6.38
N ARG A 96 20.82 12.14 6.64
CA ARG A 96 21.30 11.08 5.75
C ARG A 96 20.45 9.83 5.90
N CYS A 97 20.12 9.21 4.79
CA CYS A 97 19.39 7.95 4.75
C CYS A 97 19.93 7.04 3.64
N GLY A 98 19.61 5.75 3.72
CA GLY A 98 20.05 4.77 2.74
C GLY A 98 19.57 3.37 3.07
N ASP A 99 19.94 2.43 2.21
CA ASP A 99 19.67 1.01 2.43
C ASP A 99 20.74 0.36 3.32
N TRP A 100 20.48 -0.89 3.70
CA TRP A 100 21.40 -1.64 4.53
C TRP A 100 22.76 -1.88 3.86
N ALA A 101 22.80 -2.06 2.55
CA ALA A 101 24.05 -2.25 1.82
C ALA A 101 24.97 -1.04 1.98
N THR A 102 24.41 0.16 1.81
CA THR A 102 25.11 1.43 2.03
C THR A 102 25.60 1.54 3.48
N TYR A 103 24.76 1.21 4.46
CA TYR A 103 25.15 1.23 5.88
C TYR A 103 26.33 0.27 6.15
N ASN A 104 26.24 -0.95 5.65
CA ASN A 104 27.22 -2.00 5.88
C ASN A 104 28.61 -1.63 5.34
N THR A 105 28.67 -1.06 4.13
CA THR A 105 29.93 -0.58 3.55
C THR A 105 30.60 0.46 4.45
N HIS A 106 29.86 1.45 4.94
CA HIS A 106 30.43 2.51 5.79
C HIS A 106 30.83 2.03 7.19
N VAL A 107 30.12 1.06 7.76
CA VAL A 107 30.51 0.46 9.05
C VAL A 107 31.82 -0.32 8.93
N HIS A 108 32.08 -0.96 7.79
CA HIS A 108 33.29 -1.75 7.55
C HIS A 108 34.51 -0.93 7.13
N GLU A 109 34.33 0.07 6.27
CA GLU A 109 35.46 0.73 5.60
C GLU A 109 36.07 1.87 6.42
N ASN A 110 35.44 2.34 7.51
CA ASN A 110 35.90 3.50 8.29
C ASN A 110 36.26 4.72 7.40
N THR A 111 35.64 4.80 6.22
CA THR A 111 35.93 5.82 5.23
C THR A 111 35.22 7.12 5.63
N ASN A 112 36.03 8.14 5.93
CA ASN A 112 35.55 9.52 6.16
C ASN A 112 35.01 10.17 4.87
N GLU A 113 35.11 9.51 3.72
CA GLU A 113 34.54 9.99 2.46
C GLU A 113 33.01 9.79 2.45
N LEU A 114 32.32 10.91 2.64
CA LEU A 114 30.86 11.04 2.76
C LEU A 114 30.15 10.73 1.43
N SER A 115 29.96 9.46 1.09
CA SER A 115 29.31 9.06 -0.17
C SER A 115 27.77 8.92 -0.09
N VAL A 116 27.13 9.19 1.06
CA VAL A 116 25.66 9.20 1.17
C VAL A 116 25.13 10.63 1.04
N PRO A 117 24.60 11.05 -0.13
CA PRO A 117 24.04 12.38 -0.29
C PRO A 117 22.82 12.57 0.60
N ILE A 118 22.57 13.82 1.00
CA ILE A 118 21.32 14.18 1.66
C ILE A 118 20.22 14.15 0.59
N PRO A 119 19.09 13.45 0.83
CA PRO A 119 17.95 13.50 -0.06
C PRO A 119 17.51 14.93 -0.37
N LYS A 120 17.21 15.21 -1.65
CA LYS A 120 16.76 16.53 -2.13
C LYS A 120 15.61 17.12 -1.33
N ILE A 121 14.74 16.26 -0.78
CA ILE A 121 13.64 16.73 0.06
C ILE A 121 14.12 17.48 1.32
N PHE A 122 15.22 17.05 1.93
CA PHE A 122 15.76 17.74 3.09
C PHE A 122 16.52 19.01 2.71
N GLU A 123 17.10 19.05 1.51
CA GLU A 123 17.66 20.28 0.94
C GLU A 123 16.55 21.32 0.68
N SER A 124 15.35 20.87 0.30
CA SER A 124 14.17 21.71 0.15
C SER A 124 13.57 22.20 1.47
N GLY A 125 14.16 21.85 2.62
CA GLY A 125 13.75 22.43 3.92
C GLY A 125 13.84 23.97 3.97
N LYS A 126 14.78 24.57 3.21
CA LYS A 126 14.80 26.04 3.03
C LYS A 126 13.60 26.54 2.23
N TYR A 127 13.27 25.86 1.13
CA TYR A 127 12.11 26.18 0.30
C TYR A 127 10.79 26.17 1.11
N PHE A 128 10.60 25.19 2.00
CA PHE A 128 9.42 25.14 2.86
C PHE A 128 9.39 26.22 3.95
N LYS A 129 10.56 26.67 4.41
CA LYS A 129 10.66 27.83 5.30
C LYS A 129 10.34 29.14 4.56
N ASP A 130 10.77 29.26 3.32
CA ASP A 130 10.46 30.42 2.47
C ASP A 130 8.95 30.49 2.19
N ILE A 131 8.29 29.34 1.95
CA ILE A 131 6.82 29.29 1.86
C ILE A 131 6.19 29.75 3.18
N ALA A 132 6.67 29.25 4.32
CA ALA A 132 6.13 29.64 5.63
C ALA A 132 6.17 31.16 5.86
N SER A 133 7.20 31.84 5.35
CA SER A 133 7.33 33.29 5.49
C SER A 133 6.27 34.10 4.75
N LYS A 134 5.65 33.51 3.71
CA LYS A 134 4.56 34.13 2.94
C LYS A 134 3.17 33.82 3.50
N LEU A 135 3.08 32.84 4.42
CA LEU A 135 1.83 32.39 4.99
C LEU A 135 1.56 33.08 6.33
N VAL A 136 0.28 33.24 6.66
CA VAL A 136 -0.16 33.83 7.93
C VAL A 136 -0.45 32.68 8.91
N PRO A 137 0.16 32.66 10.10
CA PRO A 137 -0.18 31.68 11.13
C PRO A 137 -1.67 31.76 11.49
N PHE A 138 -2.35 30.61 11.60
CA PHE A 138 -3.78 30.62 11.93
C PHE A 138 -4.06 31.32 13.26
N LYS A 139 -3.17 31.15 14.23
CA LYS A 139 -3.25 31.79 15.56
C LYS A 139 -3.37 33.31 15.48
N SER A 140 -2.69 33.97 14.51
CA SER A 140 -2.70 35.42 14.36
C SER A 140 -3.92 35.97 13.62
N LEU A 141 -4.80 35.13 13.08
CA LEU A 141 -6.01 35.58 12.38
C LEU A 141 -7.06 36.18 13.33
N ASN A 142 -7.81 37.14 12.81
CA ASN A 142 -8.95 37.75 13.50
C ASN A 142 -10.09 36.73 13.71
N ALA A 143 -10.90 36.93 14.76
CA ALA A 143 -12.00 36.03 15.10
C ALA A 143 -13.05 35.88 13.97
N SER A 144 -13.28 36.94 13.19
CA SER A 144 -14.18 36.91 12.02
C SER A 144 -13.64 36.01 10.90
N SER A 145 -12.36 36.15 10.55
CA SER A 145 -11.70 35.31 9.53
C SER A 145 -11.67 33.84 9.95
N LYS A 146 -11.36 33.55 11.23
CA LYS A 146 -11.41 32.18 11.77
C LYS A 146 -12.80 31.57 11.64
N LYS A 147 -13.87 32.34 11.92
CA LYS A 147 -15.25 31.87 11.76
C LYS A 147 -15.62 31.59 10.29
N LEU A 148 -15.18 32.44 9.35
CA LEU A 148 -15.40 32.22 7.92
C LEU A 148 -14.72 30.93 7.42
N ILE A 149 -13.50 30.66 7.87
CA ILE A 149 -12.77 29.43 7.55
C ILE A 149 -13.49 28.21 8.14
N LEU A 150 -13.95 28.28 9.40
CA LEU A 150 -14.71 27.16 9.98
C LEU A 150 -16.05 26.94 9.28
N LYS A 151 -16.67 28.00 8.77
CA LYS A 151 -17.89 27.91 7.96
C LYS A 151 -17.64 27.20 6.64
N SER A 152 -16.58 27.53 5.90
CA SER A 152 -16.24 26.83 4.66
C SER A 152 -15.91 25.35 4.88
N LEU A 153 -15.36 25.00 6.05
CA LEU A 153 -15.11 23.61 6.45
C LEU A 153 -16.33 22.84 6.95
N ASN A 154 -17.48 23.51 7.15
CA ASN A 154 -18.64 22.99 7.88
C ASN A 154 -18.28 22.54 9.31
N MET A 155 -17.50 23.34 10.03
CA MET A 155 -16.99 23.10 11.38
C MET A 155 -17.27 24.26 12.36
N GLU A 156 -18.40 24.96 12.19
CA GLU A 156 -18.74 26.18 12.97
C GLU A 156 -18.83 25.93 14.49
N GLY A 157 -19.11 24.70 14.93
CA GLY A 157 -19.19 24.32 16.34
C GLY A 157 -17.83 24.18 17.07
N LEU A 158 -16.70 24.24 16.35
CA LEU A 158 -15.38 24.10 16.97
C LEU A 158 -14.91 25.39 17.65
N LYS A 159 -14.30 25.24 18.83
CA LYS A 159 -13.70 26.37 19.55
C LYS A 159 -12.38 26.78 18.87
N THR A 160 -12.35 27.95 18.26
CA THR A 160 -11.17 28.52 17.58
C THR A 160 -9.92 28.57 18.46
N GLN A 161 -10.08 28.83 19.77
CA GLN A 161 -8.98 28.84 20.74
C GLN A 161 -8.23 27.50 20.83
N ASN A 162 -8.92 26.38 20.62
CA ASN A 162 -8.29 25.07 20.66
C ASN A 162 -7.44 24.81 19.41
N LEU A 163 -7.83 25.38 18.26
CA LEU A 163 -7.10 25.27 17.00
C LEU A 163 -5.80 26.10 16.99
N ASP A 164 -5.73 27.16 17.80
CA ASP A 164 -4.50 27.97 17.97
C ASP A 164 -3.31 27.19 18.55
N ARG A 165 -3.56 25.96 19.04
CA ARG A 165 -2.55 25.04 19.56
C ARG A 165 -1.80 24.29 18.44
N ILE A 166 -2.32 24.31 17.22
CA ILE A 166 -1.67 23.68 16.07
C ILE A 166 -0.57 24.63 15.58
N SER A 167 0.65 24.44 16.07
CA SER A 167 1.79 25.30 15.74
C SER A 167 2.13 25.33 14.24
N GLY A 168 1.80 24.26 13.53
CA GLY A 168 2.02 24.10 12.10
C GLY A 168 0.86 24.54 11.19
N LEU A 169 -0.17 25.20 11.73
CA LEU A 169 -1.35 25.59 10.95
C LEU A 169 -1.22 27.02 10.41
N TYR A 170 -1.25 27.15 9.09
CA TYR A 170 -1.15 28.41 8.37
C TYR A 170 -2.28 28.58 7.36
N VAL A 171 -2.47 29.82 6.93
CA VAL A 171 -3.44 30.23 5.92
C VAL A 171 -2.74 31.14 4.93
N ASN A 172 -3.11 31.06 3.64
CA ASN A 172 -2.63 32.04 2.66
C ASN A 172 -3.27 33.42 2.86
N SER A 173 -2.73 34.43 2.18
CA SER A 173 -3.20 35.82 2.25
C SER A 173 -4.67 36.00 1.86
N GLU A 174 -5.18 35.16 0.96
CA GLU A 174 -6.56 35.23 0.46
C GLU A 174 -7.55 34.47 1.36
N ASN A 175 -7.07 33.76 2.39
CA ASN A 175 -7.86 32.90 3.27
C ASN A 175 -8.65 31.80 2.55
N ASP A 176 -8.17 31.32 1.42
CA ASP A 176 -8.82 30.27 0.63
C ASP A 176 -8.17 28.89 0.77
N THR A 177 -6.96 28.82 1.34
CA THR A 177 -6.17 27.58 1.44
C THR A 177 -5.53 27.46 2.81
N LEU A 178 -5.74 26.30 3.46
CA LEU A 178 -5.12 25.93 4.72
C LEU A 178 -3.88 25.07 4.49
N TYR A 179 -2.86 25.30 5.31
CA TYR A 179 -1.59 24.58 5.25
C TYR A 179 -1.28 23.97 6.61
N LEU A 180 -0.95 22.69 6.64
CA LEU A 180 -0.41 21.99 7.82
C LEU A 180 1.04 21.60 7.54
N SER A 181 1.97 22.04 8.38
CA SER A 181 3.36 21.62 8.26
C SER A 181 3.54 20.13 8.59
N MET A 182 4.30 19.44 7.74
CA MET A 182 4.68 18.05 7.92
C MET A 182 6.11 18.01 8.46
N MET A 183 6.27 17.49 9.68
CA MET A 183 7.51 17.56 10.44
C MET A 183 8.16 16.18 10.58
N LEU A 184 9.47 16.11 10.36
CA LEU A 184 10.30 14.96 10.73
C LEU A 184 10.87 15.16 12.14
N ASP A 185 10.65 14.19 13.04
CA ASP A 185 11.13 14.20 14.44
C ASP A 185 10.80 15.51 15.18
N ASN A 186 9.65 16.13 14.84
CA ASN A 186 9.17 17.42 15.37
C ASN A 186 10.16 18.60 15.23
N LYS A 187 11.18 18.49 14.38
CA LYS A 187 12.26 19.50 14.23
C LYS A 187 12.31 20.12 12.85
N THR A 188 12.21 19.29 11.80
CA THR A 188 12.45 19.72 10.43
C THR A 188 11.16 19.68 9.62
N VAL A 189 10.77 20.81 9.03
CA VAL A 189 9.68 20.86 8.04
C VAL A 189 10.15 20.19 6.76
N VAL A 190 9.45 19.15 6.34
CA VAL A 190 9.77 18.36 5.13
C VAL A 190 8.62 18.35 4.11
N GLY A 191 7.58 19.14 4.37
CA GLY A 191 6.48 19.36 3.44
C GLY A 191 5.30 20.07 4.08
N TYR A 192 4.25 20.29 3.30
CA TYR A 192 2.96 20.80 3.74
C TYR A 192 1.83 19.92 3.22
N LYS A 193 0.78 19.78 4.02
CA LYS A 193 -0.52 19.29 3.56
C LYS A 193 -1.43 20.48 3.36
N GLU A 194 -1.83 20.70 2.11
CA GLU A 194 -2.65 21.83 1.68
C GLU A 194 -4.11 21.38 1.57
N MET A 195 -5.04 22.26 1.93
CA MET A 195 -6.48 22.04 1.75
C MET A 195 -7.13 23.31 1.21
N LYS A 196 -7.68 23.20 -0.01
CA LYS A 196 -8.37 24.31 -0.67
C LYS A 196 -9.81 24.39 -0.18
N LEU A 197 -10.19 25.52 0.40
CA LEU A 197 -11.52 25.75 0.99
C LEU A 197 -12.61 25.92 -0.07
N ASN A 198 -12.27 26.43 -1.25
CA ASN A 198 -13.23 26.73 -2.33
C ASN A 198 -13.45 25.58 -3.32
N ASN A 199 -12.60 24.55 -3.31
CA ASN A 199 -12.61 23.46 -4.29
C ASN A 199 -12.85 22.11 -3.61
N ASP A 200 -14.08 21.87 -3.17
CA ASP A 200 -14.56 20.63 -2.52
C ASP A 200 -13.68 20.11 -1.37
N LEU A 201 -12.95 20.99 -0.68
CA LEU A 201 -11.99 20.62 0.36
C LEU A 201 -10.91 19.63 -0.13
N THR A 202 -10.52 19.76 -1.40
CA THR A 202 -9.44 18.95 -2.00
C THR A 202 -8.14 19.11 -1.23
N GLN A 203 -7.49 17.98 -0.97
CA GLN A 203 -6.24 17.90 -0.21
C GLN A 203 -5.09 17.41 -1.08
N THR A 204 -3.95 18.06 -0.91
CA THR A 204 -2.71 17.69 -1.59
C THR A 204 -1.55 17.80 -0.61
N THR A 205 -0.65 16.82 -0.66
CA THR A 205 0.61 16.88 0.10
C THR A 205 1.70 17.36 -0.84
N VAL A 206 2.50 18.30 -0.39
CA VAL A 206 3.63 18.89 -1.12
C VAL A 206 4.90 18.63 -0.30
N PRO A 207 5.89 17.90 -0.83
CA PRO A 207 5.91 17.31 -2.17
C PRO A 207 4.91 16.14 -2.29
N ASP A 208 4.43 15.93 -3.52
CA ASP A 208 3.47 14.88 -3.88
C ASP A 208 4.03 13.48 -3.62
N ASP A 209 5.33 13.31 -3.80
CA ASP A 209 6.09 12.15 -3.36
C ASP A 209 7.23 12.53 -2.40
N TYR A 210 7.65 11.56 -1.59
CA TYR A 210 8.75 11.66 -0.62
C TYR A 210 8.53 12.54 0.62
N CYS A 211 7.35 13.10 0.88
CA CYS A 211 7.03 13.75 2.16
C CYS A 211 7.16 12.78 3.34
N TRP A 212 8.28 12.87 4.06
CA TRP A 212 8.63 11.99 5.17
C TRP A 212 8.34 12.60 6.54
N GLY A 213 7.34 13.50 6.61
CA GLY A 213 6.93 14.16 7.84
C GLY A 213 5.54 13.73 8.29
N ILE A 214 5.21 14.07 9.53
CA ILE A 214 3.86 13.93 10.09
C ILE A 214 3.34 15.29 10.54
N GLY A 215 2.04 15.52 10.42
CA GLY A 215 1.38 16.64 11.07
C GLY A 215 1.11 16.29 12.53
N HIS A 216 1.55 17.10 13.49
CA HIS A 216 1.47 16.77 14.92
C HIS A 216 0.79 17.88 15.72
N VAL A 217 -0.14 17.49 16.60
CA VAL A 217 -0.76 18.36 17.60
C VAL A 217 -0.50 17.77 18.99
N PRO A 218 0.10 18.52 19.92
CA PRO A 218 0.31 18.06 21.30
C PRO A 218 -1.03 17.93 22.07
N PRO A 219 -1.05 17.25 23.23
CA PRO A 219 -2.23 17.12 24.08
C PRO A 219 -2.62 18.45 24.74
N SER A 220 -3.91 18.60 25.07
CA SER A 220 -4.48 19.86 25.62
C SER A 220 -4.24 20.05 27.10
N THR A 221 -4.08 18.95 27.83
CA THR A 221 -3.89 18.89 29.27
C THR A 221 -2.59 18.15 29.58
N SER A 222 -1.72 18.76 30.38
CA SER A 222 -0.43 18.18 30.82
C SER A 222 -0.55 17.35 32.11
N ASN A 223 -1.76 17.25 32.68
CA ASN A 223 -1.97 16.82 34.08
C ASN A 223 -2.24 15.32 34.26
N HIS A 224 -2.01 14.49 33.24
CA HIS A 224 -2.24 13.05 33.33
C HIS A 224 -0.93 12.25 33.41
N SER A 225 -1.07 10.98 33.82
CA SER A 225 0.03 10.06 34.09
C SER A 225 1.03 9.99 32.92
N GLN A 226 2.32 9.73 33.20
CA GLN A 226 3.36 9.59 32.17
C GLN A 226 3.01 8.59 31.06
N ARG A 227 2.08 7.64 31.33
CA ARG A 227 1.62 6.63 30.35
C ARG A 227 0.63 7.19 29.32
N ASP A 228 -0.22 8.13 29.71
CA ASP A 228 -1.20 8.76 28.79
C ASP A 228 -0.53 9.78 27.86
N ASN A 229 0.56 10.41 28.33
CA ASN A 229 1.38 11.34 27.56
C ASN A 229 2.11 10.70 26.35
N GLN A 230 2.07 9.37 26.19
CA GLN A 230 2.68 8.66 25.06
C GLN A 230 1.65 7.96 24.17
N CYS A 231 0.38 8.38 24.24
CA CYS A 231 -0.67 7.90 23.36
C CYS A 231 -0.95 8.90 22.23
N ALA A 232 -0.98 8.40 20.98
CA ALA A 232 -1.31 9.19 19.80
C ALA A 232 -2.52 8.63 19.05
N ILE A 233 -3.39 9.51 18.58
CA ILE A 233 -4.46 9.21 17.63
C ILE A 233 -3.94 9.52 16.23
N ILE A 234 -3.85 8.50 15.38
CA ILE A 234 -3.44 8.62 13.99
C ILE A 234 -4.68 8.79 13.11
N VAL A 235 -4.65 9.83 12.28
CA VAL A 235 -5.69 10.15 11.28
C VAL A 235 -5.08 10.29 9.89
N ASP A 236 -5.85 9.99 8.87
CA ASP A 236 -5.46 9.99 7.46
C ASP A 236 -5.73 11.33 6.74
N ASP A 237 -6.72 12.10 7.22
CA ASP A 237 -7.21 13.32 6.58
C ASP A 237 -7.00 14.57 7.46
N PHE A 238 -6.69 15.71 6.84
CA PHE A 238 -6.51 17.00 7.53
C PHE A 238 -7.76 17.45 8.30
N LYS A 239 -8.97 17.23 7.75
CA LYS A 239 -10.25 17.55 8.43
C LYS A 239 -10.38 16.81 9.75
N HIS A 240 -9.92 15.55 9.80
CA HIS A 240 -9.98 14.74 11.02
C HIS A 240 -9.07 15.31 12.11
N LEU A 241 -7.87 15.76 11.73
CA LEU A 241 -6.95 16.43 12.66
C LEU A 241 -7.56 17.73 13.19
N LEU A 242 -8.15 18.57 12.33
CA LEU A 242 -8.78 19.83 12.75
C LEU A 242 -9.93 19.60 13.73
N VAL A 243 -10.79 18.62 13.46
CA VAL A 243 -11.88 18.26 14.37
C VAL A 243 -11.32 17.82 15.72
N LEU A 244 -10.41 16.83 15.75
CA LEU A 244 -9.86 16.32 17.01
C LEU A 244 -9.11 17.40 17.79
N ALA A 245 -8.38 18.27 17.11
CA ALA A 245 -7.66 19.39 17.72
C ALA A 245 -8.61 20.46 18.30
N GLY A 246 -9.82 20.56 17.76
CA GLY A 246 -10.89 21.41 18.28
C GLY A 246 -11.46 20.93 19.62
N TYR A 247 -11.19 19.68 20.04
CA TYR A 247 -11.58 19.12 21.34
C TYR A 247 -10.41 19.15 22.33
N ARG A 248 -10.73 19.16 23.64
CA ARG A 248 -9.73 19.17 24.72
C ARG A 248 -9.29 17.74 25.07
N LEU A 249 -8.67 17.07 24.10
CA LEU A 249 -8.18 15.71 24.25
C LEU A 249 -6.84 15.68 25.03
N SER A 250 -6.62 14.61 25.77
CA SER A 250 -5.36 14.28 26.47
C SER A 250 -4.35 13.54 25.58
N HIS A 251 -4.68 13.29 24.32
CA HIS A 251 -3.89 12.50 23.39
C HIS A 251 -3.13 13.39 22.42
N HIS A 252 -1.99 12.92 21.92
CA HIS A 252 -1.37 13.49 20.73
C HIS A 252 -2.23 13.18 19.51
N ILE A 253 -2.31 14.12 18.56
CA ILE A 253 -3.01 13.89 17.29
C ILE A 253 -1.97 13.93 16.18
N VAL A 254 -1.94 12.89 15.36
CA VAL A 254 -0.97 12.71 14.28
C VAL A 254 -1.72 12.53 12.95
N CYS A 255 -1.42 13.39 11.97
CA CYS A 255 -1.92 13.26 10.60
C CYS A 255 -0.81 12.73 9.69
N ILE A 256 -1.10 11.67 8.94
CA ILE A 256 -0.16 11.07 7.98
C ILE A 256 -0.22 11.78 6.61
N PRO A 257 0.92 11.81 5.87
CA PRO A 257 1.04 12.59 4.63
C PRO A 257 0.13 12.10 3.50
N TYR A 258 0.00 10.78 3.31
CA TYR A 258 -0.62 10.20 2.10
C TYR A 258 -2.00 9.58 2.32
N GLY A 259 -2.64 9.92 3.45
CA GLY A 259 -3.93 9.36 3.84
C GLY A 259 -3.92 7.83 3.82
N LEU A 260 -4.98 7.22 3.29
CA LEU A 260 -5.15 5.77 3.22
C LEU A 260 -4.29 5.06 2.18
N ARG A 261 -3.57 5.80 1.31
CA ARG A 261 -2.87 5.24 0.15
C ARG A 261 -1.56 4.57 0.53
N LYS A 262 -0.78 5.18 1.43
CA LYS A 262 0.58 4.75 1.77
C LYS A 262 1.00 5.24 3.15
N LEU A 263 1.74 4.40 3.86
CA LEU A 263 2.45 4.74 5.10
C LEU A 263 3.96 4.56 4.88
N PRO A 264 4.72 5.62 4.53
CA PRO A 264 6.15 5.52 4.25
C PRO A 264 6.92 4.95 5.46
N GLN A 265 8.00 4.20 5.23
CA GLN A 265 8.81 3.69 6.33
C GLN A 265 9.63 4.82 7.00
N GLU A 266 9.87 5.90 6.28
CA GLU A 266 10.67 7.06 6.68
C GLU A 266 9.99 7.89 7.78
N ILE A 267 8.67 7.77 7.95
CA ILE A 267 7.93 8.45 9.02
C ILE A 267 7.92 7.66 10.33
N LEU A 268 8.26 6.36 10.29
CA LEU A 268 8.23 5.48 11.47
C LEU A 268 9.07 5.98 12.65
N PRO A 269 10.27 6.57 12.46
CA PRO A 269 11.04 7.19 13.54
C PRO A 269 10.24 8.22 14.35
N SER A 270 9.40 9.02 13.68
CA SER A 270 8.57 10.05 14.34
C SER A 270 7.45 9.44 15.19
N LEU A 271 7.18 8.14 15.04
CA LEU A 271 6.16 7.39 15.78
C LEU A 271 6.75 6.50 16.88
N GLU A 272 8.07 6.44 17.03
CA GLU A 272 8.74 5.63 18.06
C GLU A 272 8.55 6.16 19.49
N TYR A 273 8.21 7.45 19.63
CA TYR A 273 7.92 8.05 20.93
C TYR A 273 6.62 7.53 21.56
N PHE A 274 5.68 7.03 20.74
CA PHE A 274 4.35 6.64 21.20
C PHE A 274 4.28 5.14 21.51
N ASN A 275 3.96 4.82 22.76
CA ASN A 275 3.75 3.44 23.20
C ASN A 275 2.38 2.91 22.79
N ARG A 276 1.41 3.79 22.55
CA ARG A 276 0.04 3.45 22.18
C ARG A 276 -0.40 4.28 20.98
N LEU A 277 -0.88 3.60 19.93
CA LEU A 277 -1.37 4.22 18.70
C LEU A 277 -2.84 3.86 18.48
N ILE A 278 -3.72 4.85 18.49
CA ILE A 278 -5.15 4.67 18.16
C ILE A 278 -5.31 5.04 16.68
N LEU A 279 -5.70 4.08 15.84
CA LEU A 279 -5.93 4.30 14.42
C LEU A 279 -7.42 4.62 14.18
N TRP A 280 -7.71 5.81 13.66
CA TRP A 280 -9.07 6.27 13.40
C TRP A 280 -9.20 6.91 12.01
N PHE A 281 -9.45 6.07 11.00
CA PHE A 281 -9.53 6.53 9.61
C PHE A 281 -10.95 6.58 9.04
N GLY A 282 -11.91 5.86 9.64
CA GLY A 282 -13.30 5.86 9.19
C GLY A 282 -13.95 4.50 9.27
N ASN A 283 -15.17 4.42 8.73
CA ASN A 283 -16.02 3.23 8.78
C ASN A 283 -16.24 2.57 7.41
N ASP A 284 -15.44 2.90 6.40
CA ASP A 284 -15.48 2.23 5.10
C ASP A 284 -14.44 1.08 5.01
N GLN A 285 -14.63 0.20 4.03
CA GLN A 285 -13.79 -0.98 3.85
C GLN A 285 -12.38 -0.64 3.37
N ILE A 286 -12.20 0.49 2.68
CA ILE A 286 -10.89 0.97 2.23
C ILE A 286 -10.07 1.39 3.47
N ALA A 287 -10.63 2.24 4.33
CA ALA A 287 -10.03 2.66 5.58
C ALA A 287 -9.71 1.48 6.47
N TRP A 288 -10.65 0.54 6.64
CA TRP A 288 -10.42 -0.65 7.48
C TRP A 288 -9.26 -1.52 6.97
N ASN A 289 -9.19 -1.75 5.66
CA ASN A 289 -8.10 -2.51 5.04
C ASN A 289 -6.74 -1.81 5.17
N SER A 290 -6.69 -0.50 4.94
CA SER A 290 -5.48 0.31 5.13
C SER A 290 -5.07 0.32 6.60
N THR A 291 -6.02 0.41 7.54
CA THR A 291 -5.77 0.34 8.98
C THR A 291 -5.05 -0.95 9.37
N ARG A 292 -5.52 -2.12 8.88
CA ARG A 292 -4.87 -3.42 9.11
C ARG A 292 -3.46 -3.49 8.52
N THR A 293 -3.25 -2.86 7.36
CA THR A 293 -1.94 -2.84 6.69
C THR A 293 -0.94 -1.98 7.46
N PHE A 294 -1.37 -0.79 7.85
CA PHE A 294 -0.57 0.15 8.62
C PHE A 294 -0.24 -0.41 10.00
N ALA A 295 -1.18 -1.11 10.65
CA ALA A 295 -0.94 -1.75 11.94
C ALA A 295 0.20 -2.78 11.91
N LYS A 296 0.32 -3.57 10.83
CA LYS A 296 1.45 -4.51 10.65
C LYS A 296 2.80 -3.79 10.61
N LYS A 297 2.86 -2.69 9.86
CA LYS A 297 4.07 -1.85 9.77
C LYS A 297 4.37 -1.12 11.08
N LEU A 298 3.34 -0.73 11.83
CA LEU A 298 3.43 -0.01 13.10
C LEU A 298 3.60 -0.91 14.34
N LEU A 299 3.73 -2.23 14.16
CA LEU A 299 3.69 -3.26 15.21
C LEU A 299 2.29 -3.40 15.84
N GLU A 300 1.58 -4.47 15.47
CA GLU A 300 0.17 -4.69 15.84
C GLU A 300 -0.10 -4.62 17.35
N SER A 301 0.86 -5.06 18.19
CA SER A 301 0.70 -5.12 19.65
C SER A 301 0.53 -3.76 20.33
N ARG A 302 0.91 -2.66 19.68
CA ARG A 302 0.70 -1.29 20.21
C ARG A 302 -0.43 -0.51 19.52
N CYS A 303 -1.04 -1.11 18.51
CA CYS A 303 -2.13 -0.51 17.74
C CYS A 303 -3.48 -0.83 18.39
N TYR A 304 -4.31 0.19 18.49
CA TYR A 304 -5.69 0.16 18.96
C TYR A 304 -6.58 0.69 17.85
N PHE A 305 -7.76 0.12 17.73
CA PHE A 305 -8.63 0.33 16.57
C PHE A 305 -9.98 0.81 17.04
N ILE A 306 -10.47 1.88 16.41
CA ILE A 306 -11.88 2.23 16.48
C ILE A 306 -12.58 1.38 15.40
N ARG A 307 -13.53 0.55 15.84
CA ARG A 307 -14.21 -0.40 14.95
C ARG A 307 -15.12 0.35 13.97
N PRO A 308 -15.16 -0.05 12.69
CA PRO A 308 -15.89 0.67 11.63
C PRO A 308 -17.40 0.41 11.69
N THR A 309 -18.06 0.82 12.77
CA THR A 309 -19.53 0.78 12.91
C THR A 309 -20.14 2.11 12.45
N ASP A 310 -21.45 2.13 12.22
CA ASP A 310 -22.14 3.39 11.88
C ASP A 310 -22.10 4.41 13.04
N ASP A 311 -22.03 3.92 14.28
CA ASP A 311 -21.86 4.75 15.49
C ASP A 311 -20.42 5.30 15.64
N HIS A 312 -19.46 4.76 14.89
CA HIS A 312 -18.05 5.16 14.94
C HIS A 312 -17.52 5.58 13.56
N PRO A 313 -18.11 6.61 12.92
CA PRO A 313 -17.64 7.09 11.62
C PRO A 313 -16.28 7.80 11.76
N SER A 314 -15.74 8.34 10.66
CA SER A 314 -14.51 9.13 10.74
C SER A 314 -14.69 10.37 11.62
N PRO A 315 -13.61 10.93 12.22
CA PRO A 315 -13.73 12.04 13.17
C PRO A 315 -14.55 13.23 12.64
N TYR A 316 -14.40 13.55 11.35
CA TYR A 316 -15.15 14.63 10.71
C TYR A 316 -16.65 14.36 10.64
N PHE A 317 -17.05 13.14 10.27
CA PHE A 317 -18.46 12.77 10.23
C PHE A 317 -19.05 12.61 11.64
N ALA A 318 -18.27 12.09 12.60
CA ALA A 318 -18.69 12.01 14.00
C ALA A 318 -19.05 13.40 14.56
N PHE A 319 -18.23 14.41 14.26
CA PHE A 319 -18.52 15.79 14.60
C PHE A 319 -19.80 16.31 13.93
N LYS A 320 -19.99 16.06 12.63
CA LYS A 320 -21.20 16.49 11.91
C LYS A 320 -22.49 15.87 12.45
N LEU A 321 -22.42 14.62 12.90
CA LEU A 321 -23.54 13.90 13.50
C LEU A 321 -23.75 14.23 14.99
N GLY A 322 -22.89 15.06 15.59
CA GLY A 322 -22.98 15.41 17.00
C GLY A 322 -22.66 14.26 17.97
N LEU A 323 -21.90 13.26 17.52
CA LEU A 323 -21.49 12.12 18.34
C LEU A 323 -20.41 12.53 19.36
N ASP A 324 -20.37 11.84 20.50
CA ASP A 324 -19.38 12.10 21.55
C ASP A 324 -18.02 11.48 21.18
N ILE A 325 -17.12 12.33 20.67
CA ILE A 325 -15.76 11.96 20.25
C ILE A 325 -14.96 11.31 21.40
N GLU A 326 -15.12 11.78 22.64
CA GLU A 326 -14.36 11.23 23.78
C GLU A 326 -14.84 9.81 24.14
N GLN A 327 -16.14 9.54 24.01
CA GLN A 327 -16.68 8.19 24.17
C GLN A 327 -16.18 7.26 23.07
N ILE A 328 -16.17 7.71 21.81
CA ILE A 328 -15.68 6.89 20.69
C ILE A 328 -14.21 6.50 20.91
N ILE A 329 -13.36 7.43 21.33
CA ILE A 329 -11.94 7.14 21.62
C ILE A 329 -11.79 6.07 22.72
N LYS A 330 -12.67 6.07 23.73
CA LYS A 330 -12.66 5.06 24.81
C LYS A 330 -13.03 3.65 24.32
N THR A 331 -13.72 3.53 23.19
CA THR A 331 -14.05 2.22 22.58
C THR A 331 -12.86 1.57 21.86
N ALA A 332 -11.75 2.30 21.68
CA ALA A 332 -10.59 1.82 20.96
C ALA A 332 -9.98 0.58 21.64
N ASP A 333 -9.93 -0.53 20.90
CA ASP A 333 -9.54 -1.84 21.41
C ASP A 333 -8.39 -2.46 20.59
N GLN A 334 -7.64 -3.38 21.17
CA GLN A 334 -6.53 -4.05 20.48
C GLN A 334 -7.03 -5.12 19.50
N MET A 335 -6.20 -5.45 18.51
CA MET A 335 -6.39 -6.67 17.74
C MET A 335 -6.03 -7.88 18.61
N VAL A 336 -6.92 -8.87 18.63
CA VAL A 336 -6.81 -10.02 19.53
C VAL A 336 -5.99 -11.11 18.86
N HIS A 337 -5.37 -11.97 19.67
CA HIS A 337 -4.35 -12.92 19.23
C HIS A 337 -4.84 -13.78 18.02
N PRO A 338 -4.01 -13.93 16.96
CA PRO A 338 -4.44 -14.43 15.65
C PRO A 338 -4.89 -15.91 15.62
N SER A 339 -4.50 -16.72 16.61
CA SER A 339 -4.69 -18.17 16.53
C SER A 339 -5.98 -18.72 17.15
N ILE A 340 -6.55 -18.05 18.15
CA ILE A 340 -7.77 -18.51 18.86
C ILE A 340 -8.54 -17.28 19.34
N ILE A 341 -9.80 -17.17 18.92
CA ILE A 341 -10.71 -16.07 19.29
C ILE A 341 -12.08 -16.63 19.71
N GLN A 342 -12.79 -15.92 20.58
CA GLN A 342 -14.17 -16.21 20.94
C GLN A 342 -15.13 -15.28 20.19
N PHE A 343 -16.40 -15.67 20.04
CA PHE A 343 -17.40 -14.80 19.40
C PHE A 343 -17.53 -13.45 20.10
N SER A 344 -17.44 -13.41 21.42
CA SER A 344 -17.43 -12.17 22.22
C SER A 344 -16.39 -11.17 21.73
N THR A 345 -15.24 -11.65 21.29
CA THR A 345 -14.12 -10.88 20.77
C THR A 345 -14.39 -10.28 19.38
N ILE A 346 -15.10 -11.02 18.52
CA ILE A 346 -15.40 -10.59 17.14
C ILE A 346 -16.81 -10.02 16.97
N ARG A 347 -17.62 -10.00 18.04
CA ARG A 347 -19.03 -9.57 17.98
C ARG A 347 -19.20 -8.19 17.34
N ASN A 348 -18.38 -7.22 17.75
CA ASN A 348 -18.44 -5.86 17.21
C ASN A 348 -17.95 -5.79 15.76
N GLU A 349 -17.03 -6.67 15.36
CA GLU A 349 -16.58 -6.78 13.97
C GLU A 349 -17.65 -7.39 13.07
N VAL A 350 -18.33 -8.45 13.54
CA VAL A 350 -19.47 -9.05 12.86
C VAL A 350 -20.63 -8.05 12.76
N LEU A 351 -20.92 -7.30 13.84
CA LEU A 351 -21.94 -6.25 13.81
C LEU A 351 -21.60 -5.17 12.78
N ALA A 352 -20.35 -4.70 12.76
CA ALA A 352 -19.88 -3.73 11.78
C ALA A 352 -20.05 -4.27 10.35
N GLU A 353 -19.72 -5.54 10.11
CA GLU A 353 -19.85 -6.17 8.79
C GLU A 353 -21.31 -6.31 8.34
N LEU A 354 -22.22 -6.62 9.27
CA LEU A 354 -23.65 -6.74 9.00
C LEU A 354 -24.32 -5.37 8.75
N GLN A 355 -24.00 -4.35 9.55
CA GLN A 355 -24.52 -2.98 9.38
C GLN A 355 -24.04 -2.38 8.06
N ASN A 356 -22.78 -2.62 7.72
CA ASN A 356 -22.15 -2.08 6.53
C ASN A 356 -22.17 -3.07 5.36
N HIS A 357 -23.18 -3.94 5.22
CA HIS A 357 -23.22 -4.99 4.18
C HIS A 357 -22.88 -4.47 2.76
N ASP A 358 -23.39 -3.29 2.38
CA ASP A 358 -23.11 -2.70 1.07
C ASP A 358 -21.73 -2.03 0.98
N LYS A 359 -21.20 -1.56 2.12
CA LYS A 359 -19.85 -0.96 2.22
C LYS A 359 -18.75 -1.99 2.47
N THR A 360 -19.06 -3.19 2.96
CA THR A 360 -18.12 -4.31 3.22
C THR A 360 -17.79 -5.11 1.97
N LEU A 361 -18.59 -4.92 0.91
CA LEU A 361 -18.27 -5.35 -0.43
C LEU A 361 -16.91 -4.80 -0.88
N GLY A 362 -16.18 -5.57 -1.70
CA GLY A 362 -14.87 -5.16 -2.21
C GLY A 362 -14.91 -3.89 -3.04
N ILE A 363 -13.74 -3.33 -3.34
CA ILE A 363 -13.58 -2.15 -4.20
C ILE A 363 -14.29 -2.42 -5.53
N LYS A 364 -15.26 -1.57 -5.88
CA LYS A 364 -16.11 -1.77 -7.05
C LYS A 364 -15.39 -1.33 -8.31
N TRP A 365 -15.44 -2.16 -9.35
CA TRP A 365 -14.91 -1.74 -10.65
C TRP A 365 -15.81 -0.68 -11.28
N THR A 366 -15.26 0.45 -11.72
CA THR A 366 -16.06 1.46 -12.42
C THR A 366 -16.33 1.04 -13.86
N ARG A 367 -15.32 0.46 -14.52
CA ARG A 367 -15.36 -0.05 -15.89
C ARG A 367 -16.14 -1.36 -16.05
N PHE A 368 -16.28 -2.15 -14.99
CA PHE A 368 -16.89 -3.50 -15.05
C PHE A 368 -18.07 -3.67 -14.07
N PRO A 369 -19.20 -2.97 -14.27
CA PRO A 369 -20.34 -3.03 -13.35
C PRO A 369 -21.00 -4.42 -13.27
N VAL A 370 -20.98 -5.20 -14.36
CA VAL A 370 -21.48 -6.59 -14.34
C VAL A 370 -20.66 -7.47 -13.40
N LEU A 371 -19.34 -7.26 -13.35
CA LEU A 371 -18.44 -7.98 -12.45
C LEU A 371 -18.77 -7.68 -10.98
N ASN A 372 -19.12 -6.43 -10.66
CA ASN A 372 -19.56 -6.04 -9.32
C ASN A 372 -20.83 -6.77 -8.87
N LYS A 373 -21.79 -6.98 -9.77
CA LYS A 373 -23.04 -7.69 -9.45
C LYS A 373 -22.81 -9.16 -9.15
N ILE A 374 -21.85 -9.78 -9.85
CA ILE A 374 -21.55 -11.21 -9.68
C ILE A 374 -20.63 -11.41 -8.48
N ILE A 375 -19.42 -10.83 -8.52
CA ILE A 375 -18.36 -11.07 -7.52
C ILE A 375 -18.56 -10.25 -6.25
N GLY A 376 -19.23 -9.10 -6.34
CA GLY A 376 -19.35 -8.18 -5.20
C GLY A 376 -18.17 -7.23 -5.03
N GLY A 377 -17.23 -7.15 -5.97
CA GLY A 377 -16.08 -6.22 -5.93
C GLY A 377 -14.74 -6.89 -5.57
N HIS A 378 -13.66 -6.13 -5.67
CA HIS A 378 -12.29 -6.57 -5.40
C HIS A 378 -11.99 -6.60 -3.90
N ARG A 379 -11.78 -7.78 -3.33
CA ARG A 379 -11.49 -7.95 -1.89
C ARG A 379 -10.04 -8.35 -1.64
N ARG A 380 -9.40 -7.70 -0.67
CA ARG A 380 -8.06 -8.08 -0.20
C ARG A 380 -8.13 -9.42 0.52
N GLY A 381 -7.01 -10.15 0.54
CA GLY A 381 -6.96 -11.49 1.12
C GLY A 381 -7.41 -12.61 0.19
N GLU A 382 -8.06 -12.27 -0.94
CA GLU A 382 -8.56 -13.26 -1.89
C GLU A 382 -7.52 -13.66 -2.94
N LEU A 383 -7.68 -14.88 -3.47
CA LEU A 383 -6.95 -15.40 -4.61
C LEU A 383 -7.89 -15.55 -5.81
N THR A 384 -7.62 -14.82 -6.90
CA THR A 384 -8.35 -14.94 -8.17
C THR A 384 -7.49 -15.62 -9.22
N ILE A 385 -8.04 -16.61 -9.91
CA ILE A 385 -7.41 -17.22 -11.09
C ILE A 385 -8.11 -16.71 -12.34
N LEU A 386 -7.34 -16.20 -13.30
CA LEU A 386 -7.79 -15.87 -14.64
C LEU A 386 -7.23 -16.90 -15.65
N SER A 387 -8.13 -17.59 -16.34
CA SER A 387 -7.79 -18.56 -17.38
C SER A 387 -8.45 -18.23 -18.71
N GLY A 388 -7.93 -18.79 -19.79
CA GLY A 388 -8.43 -18.59 -21.15
C GLY A 388 -7.40 -18.99 -22.21
N PRO A 389 -7.84 -19.31 -23.44
CA PRO A 389 -6.96 -19.81 -24.48
C PRO A 389 -5.90 -18.78 -24.87
N THR A 390 -4.83 -19.21 -25.55
CA THR A 390 -3.79 -18.30 -26.03
C THR A 390 -4.40 -17.28 -27.00
N GLY A 391 -4.01 -16.00 -26.90
CA GLY A 391 -4.59 -14.93 -27.73
C GLY A 391 -6.02 -14.52 -27.37
N SER A 392 -6.63 -15.06 -26.30
CA SER A 392 -7.97 -14.67 -25.87
C SER A 392 -8.08 -13.22 -25.38
N GLY A 393 -6.98 -12.64 -24.91
CA GLY A 393 -6.92 -11.27 -24.37
C GLY A 393 -6.77 -11.20 -22.84
N LYS A 394 -6.28 -12.26 -22.17
CA LYS A 394 -6.07 -12.31 -20.70
C LYS A 394 -5.30 -11.11 -20.17
N THR A 395 -4.10 -10.85 -20.69
CA THR A 395 -3.25 -9.74 -20.25
C THR A 395 -3.91 -8.39 -20.51
N THR A 396 -4.60 -8.24 -21.64
CA THR A 396 -5.34 -7.00 -21.98
C THR A 396 -6.52 -6.76 -21.06
N PHE A 397 -7.23 -7.82 -20.65
CA PHE A 397 -8.33 -7.73 -19.70
C PHE A 397 -7.80 -7.41 -18.31
N ILE A 398 -6.78 -8.12 -17.85
CA ILE A 398 -6.25 -7.91 -16.49
C ILE A 398 -5.51 -6.58 -16.35
N SER A 399 -4.90 -6.07 -17.43
CA SER A 399 -4.34 -4.71 -17.47
C SER A 399 -5.41 -3.66 -17.21
N GLU A 400 -6.55 -3.75 -17.90
CA GLU A 400 -7.66 -2.81 -17.71
C GLU A 400 -8.37 -2.98 -16.36
N TYR A 401 -8.62 -4.23 -15.95
CA TYR A 401 -9.16 -4.59 -14.64
C TYR A 401 -8.32 -3.98 -13.50
N SER A 402 -7.00 -4.05 -13.62
CA SER A 402 -6.09 -3.50 -12.61
C SER A 402 -6.02 -1.98 -12.69
N LEU A 403 -6.01 -1.41 -13.89
CA LEU A 403 -5.96 0.04 -14.11
C LEU A 403 -7.15 0.74 -13.47
N ASP A 404 -8.34 0.17 -13.58
CA ASP A 404 -9.55 0.70 -12.93
C ASP A 404 -9.43 0.77 -11.39
N LEU A 405 -8.75 -0.21 -10.77
CA LEU A 405 -8.50 -0.22 -9.33
C LEU A 405 -7.37 0.75 -8.95
N ILE A 406 -6.35 0.86 -9.79
CA ILE A 406 -5.22 1.78 -9.61
C ILE A 406 -5.69 3.24 -9.69
N GLU A 407 -6.61 3.55 -10.62
CA GLU A 407 -7.24 4.88 -10.74
C GLU A 407 -8.04 5.25 -9.47
N GLN A 408 -8.60 4.26 -8.78
CA GLN A 408 -9.25 4.43 -7.47
C GLN A 408 -8.25 4.51 -6.30
N GLY A 409 -6.94 4.39 -6.57
CA GLY A 409 -5.88 4.53 -5.60
C GLY A 409 -5.41 3.23 -4.95
N LEU A 410 -5.79 2.06 -5.46
CA LEU A 410 -5.28 0.77 -4.96
C LEU A 410 -3.86 0.50 -5.47
N PRO A 411 -2.84 0.47 -4.60
CA PRO A 411 -1.47 0.20 -5.04
C PRO A 411 -1.33 -1.22 -5.56
N THR A 412 -0.86 -1.35 -6.80
CA THR A 412 -0.87 -2.61 -7.54
C THR A 412 0.53 -2.96 -8.06
N LEU A 413 0.94 -4.21 -7.84
CA LEU A 413 2.23 -4.75 -8.29
C LEU A 413 2.04 -5.77 -9.41
N TRP A 414 2.71 -5.55 -10.54
CA TRP A 414 2.72 -6.43 -11.70
C TRP A 414 3.99 -7.27 -11.79
N GLY A 415 3.84 -8.59 -11.71
CA GLY A 415 4.82 -9.59 -12.10
C GLY A 415 4.57 -10.09 -13.52
N SER A 416 5.07 -9.37 -14.52
CA SER A 416 4.92 -9.72 -15.93
C SER A 416 6.08 -10.59 -16.42
N PHE A 417 5.88 -11.90 -16.35
CA PHE A 417 6.85 -12.92 -16.76
C PHE A 417 6.75 -13.29 -18.25
N GLU A 418 5.60 -13.05 -18.88
CA GLU A 418 5.39 -13.32 -20.32
C GLU A 418 5.73 -12.09 -21.20
N ILE A 419 5.28 -10.90 -20.81
CA ILE A 419 5.42 -9.66 -21.58
C ILE A 419 6.44 -8.73 -20.92
N ARG A 420 7.29 -8.05 -21.70
CA ARG A 420 8.20 -7.01 -21.17
C ARG A 420 7.42 -5.82 -20.60
N ASN A 421 7.88 -5.25 -19.49
CA ASN A 421 7.20 -4.15 -18.78
C ASN A 421 6.91 -2.95 -19.67
N GLN A 422 7.80 -2.60 -20.62
CA GLN A 422 7.59 -1.48 -21.55
C GLN A 422 6.36 -1.70 -22.45
N ARG A 423 6.12 -2.94 -22.88
CA ARG A 423 4.96 -3.28 -23.72
C ARG A 423 3.67 -3.29 -22.90
N LEU A 424 3.71 -3.79 -21.67
CA LEU A 424 2.58 -3.74 -20.74
C LEU A 424 2.20 -2.29 -20.41
N ALA A 425 3.18 -1.45 -20.04
CA ALA A 425 2.98 -0.04 -19.76
C ALA A 425 2.38 0.71 -20.96
N LYS A 426 2.84 0.41 -22.19
CA LYS A 426 2.23 0.96 -23.41
C LYS A 426 0.74 0.62 -23.54
N ILE A 427 0.36 -0.64 -23.26
CA ILE A 427 -1.05 -1.08 -23.31
C ILE A 427 -1.86 -0.35 -22.23
N MET A 428 -1.36 -0.31 -21.00
CA MET A 428 -2.03 0.35 -19.88
C MET A 428 -2.19 1.86 -20.12
N LEU A 429 -1.16 2.53 -20.65
CA LEU A 429 -1.23 3.95 -20.99
C LEU A 429 -2.29 4.21 -22.07
N GLN A 430 -2.39 3.34 -23.08
CA GLN A 430 -3.42 3.45 -24.12
C GLN A 430 -4.84 3.22 -23.56
N GLN A 431 -5.00 2.26 -22.65
CA GLN A 431 -6.24 2.01 -21.92
C GLN A 431 -6.62 3.14 -20.94
N PHE A 432 -5.62 3.83 -20.39
CA PHE A 432 -5.78 5.02 -19.55
C PHE A 432 -6.25 6.21 -20.39
N ALA A 433 -5.61 6.44 -21.54
CA ALA A 433 -5.98 7.51 -22.46
C ALA A 433 -7.32 7.27 -23.19
N ARG A 434 -7.79 6.02 -23.23
CA ARG A 434 -8.97 5.56 -24.00
C ARG A 434 -8.92 5.94 -25.49
N LYS A 435 -7.73 6.20 -26.01
CA LYS A 435 -7.47 6.68 -27.38
C LYS A 435 -6.15 6.13 -27.88
N PRO A 436 -5.98 5.99 -29.21
CA PRO A 436 -4.71 5.57 -29.79
C PRO A 436 -3.65 6.65 -29.59
N ILE A 437 -2.71 6.42 -28.66
CA ILE A 437 -1.66 7.39 -28.29
C ILE A 437 -0.70 7.65 -29.43
N HIS A 438 -0.41 6.63 -30.25
CA HIS A 438 0.49 6.77 -31.40
C HIS A 438 -0.02 7.78 -32.45
N LEU A 439 -1.33 8.07 -32.48
CA LEU A 439 -1.93 9.11 -33.31
C LEU A 439 -2.01 10.48 -32.61
N ASN A 440 -1.80 10.52 -31.29
CA ASN A 440 -1.98 11.69 -30.43
C ASN A 440 -0.73 11.97 -29.58
N LEU A 441 0.45 11.93 -30.21
CA LEU A 441 1.74 12.08 -29.50
C LEU A 441 1.89 13.43 -28.79
N ASN A 442 1.19 14.47 -29.25
CA ASN A 442 1.20 15.79 -28.61
C ASN A 442 0.65 15.76 -27.17
N LEU A 443 -0.18 14.76 -26.83
CA LEU A 443 -0.74 14.57 -25.50
C LEU A 443 0.09 13.61 -24.64
N PHE A 444 1.19 13.07 -25.17
CA PHE A 444 1.97 12.03 -24.49
C PHE A 444 2.51 12.52 -23.15
N ASP A 445 3.16 13.69 -23.10
CA ASP A 445 3.78 14.17 -21.86
C ASP A 445 2.75 14.42 -20.76
N SER A 446 1.59 15.00 -21.09
CA SER A 446 0.53 15.24 -20.10
C SER A 446 -0.09 13.93 -19.59
N LEU A 447 -0.33 12.97 -20.48
CA LEU A 447 -0.83 11.64 -20.11
C LEU A 447 0.19 10.84 -19.31
N ALA A 448 1.46 10.87 -19.70
CA ALA A 448 2.55 10.20 -19.02
C ALA A 448 2.74 10.75 -17.60
N ASN A 449 2.75 12.08 -17.43
CA ASN A 449 2.84 12.72 -16.13
C ASN A 449 1.66 12.35 -15.20
N ASN A 450 0.46 12.17 -15.76
CA ASN A 450 -0.69 11.73 -14.96
C ASN A 450 -0.64 10.24 -14.66
N PHE A 451 -0.15 9.43 -15.60
CA PHE A 451 0.01 7.99 -15.43
C PHE A 451 1.12 7.66 -14.42
N GLU A 452 2.18 8.46 -14.34
CA GLU A 452 3.27 8.31 -13.38
C GLU A 452 2.83 8.51 -11.92
N LYS A 453 1.77 9.31 -11.70
CA LYS A 453 1.18 9.54 -10.36
C LYS A 453 0.37 8.34 -9.84
N LEU A 454 0.08 7.36 -10.70
CA LEU A 454 -0.69 6.19 -10.32
C LEU A 454 0.18 5.24 -9.47
N PRO A 455 -0.39 4.58 -8.44
CA PRO A 455 0.36 3.66 -7.57
C PRO A 455 0.58 2.30 -8.26
N LEU A 456 1.25 2.29 -9.40
CA LEU A 456 1.54 1.14 -10.25
C LEU A 456 3.03 0.78 -10.18
N TYR A 457 3.30 -0.47 -9.81
CA TYR A 457 4.66 -0.98 -9.66
C TYR A 457 4.87 -2.23 -10.52
N PHE A 458 6.09 -2.42 -11.02
CA PHE A 458 6.45 -3.58 -11.83
C PHE A 458 7.62 -4.33 -11.19
N LEU A 459 7.54 -5.66 -11.18
CA LEU A 459 8.71 -6.50 -10.95
C LEU A 459 9.59 -6.48 -12.21
N THR A 460 10.91 -6.43 -12.03
CA THR A 460 11.89 -6.43 -13.13
C THR A 460 12.24 -7.83 -13.62
N PHE A 461 11.60 -8.86 -13.07
CA PHE A 461 11.82 -10.24 -13.46
C PHE A 461 11.28 -10.52 -14.86
N HIS A 462 12.10 -11.20 -15.66
CA HIS A 462 11.71 -11.70 -16.98
C HIS A 462 12.09 -13.18 -17.10
N GLY A 463 11.18 -13.98 -17.66
CA GLY A 463 11.37 -15.42 -17.82
C GLY A 463 11.37 -16.20 -16.49
N SER A 464 12.06 -17.35 -16.49
CA SER A 464 12.09 -18.25 -15.33
C SER A 464 12.78 -17.61 -14.14
N GLN A 465 12.12 -17.61 -12.98
CA GLN A 465 12.70 -17.16 -11.72
C GLN A 465 12.29 -18.10 -10.59
N PRO A 466 13.19 -18.39 -9.63
CA PRO A 466 12.84 -19.26 -8.51
C PRO A 466 11.83 -18.55 -7.60
N LEU A 467 10.85 -19.32 -7.09
CA LEU A 467 9.71 -18.79 -6.34
C LEU A 467 10.13 -17.96 -5.13
N ASN A 468 11.18 -18.38 -4.40
CA ASN A 468 11.66 -17.66 -3.22
C ASN A 468 12.08 -16.22 -3.54
N ILE A 469 12.84 -16.00 -4.62
CA ILE A 469 13.28 -14.66 -5.02
C ILE A 469 12.08 -13.78 -5.39
N VAL A 470 11.11 -14.36 -6.09
CA VAL A 470 9.87 -13.65 -6.47
C VAL A 470 9.06 -13.29 -5.22
N MET A 471 8.87 -14.23 -4.29
CA MET A 471 8.13 -13.99 -3.05
C MET A 471 8.83 -12.96 -2.16
N ASP A 472 10.15 -13.00 -2.02
CA ASP A 472 10.91 -12.03 -1.24
C ASP A 472 10.75 -10.61 -1.79
N ALA A 473 10.81 -10.46 -3.12
CA ALA A 473 10.57 -9.18 -3.78
C ALA A 473 9.13 -8.68 -3.59
N ILE A 474 8.14 -9.57 -3.69
CA ILE A 474 6.72 -9.24 -3.47
C ILE A 474 6.48 -8.81 -2.02
N VAL A 475 6.96 -9.59 -1.04
CA VAL A 475 6.81 -9.26 0.38
C VAL A 475 7.44 -7.91 0.69
N ASN A 476 8.63 -7.64 0.13
CA ASN A 476 9.27 -6.35 0.33
C ASN A 476 8.48 -5.20 -0.34
N ALA A 477 8.05 -5.39 -1.59
CA ALA A 477 7.25 -4.38 -2.28
C ALA A 477 5.94 -4.07 -1.53
N VAL A 478 5.28 -5.08 -0.98
CA VAL A 478 4.07 -4.91 -0.16
C VAL A 478 4.37 -4.13 1.10
N TYR A 479 5.50 -4.39 1.76
CA TYR A 479 5.91 -3.64 2.93
C TYR A 479 6.28 -2.19 2.60
N ILE A 480 7.06 -1.92 1.56
CA ILE A 480 7.54 -0.56 1.23
C ILE A 480 6.43 0.30 0.61
N TYR A 481 5.67 -0.27 -0.32
CA TYR A 481 4.70 0.46 -1.15
C TYR A 481 3.24 0.22 -0.74
N ASP A 482 2.99 -0.53 0.33
CA ASP A 482 1.65 -0.84 0.84
C ASP A 482 0.74 -1.49 -0.22
N ILE A 483 1.32 -2.36 -1.06
CA ILE A 483 0.63 -3.03 -2.18
C ILE A 483 -0.62 -3.80 -1.70
N GLY A 484 -1.77 -3.44 -2.25
CA GLY A 484 -3.06 -4.08 -1.97
C GLY A 484 -3.46 -5.14 -3.00
N HIS A 485 -2.85 -5.13 -4.19
CA HIS A 485 -3.11 -6.07 -5.28
C HIS A 485 -1.82 -6.52 -5.98
N VAL A 486 -1.62 -7.83 -6.11
CA VAL A 486 -0.49 -8.44 -6.83
C VAL A 486 -1.03 -9.23 -8.01
N ILE A 487 -0.46 -9.01 -9.20
CA ILE A 487 -0.80 -9.72 -10.43
C ILE A 487 0.41 -10.48 -10.91
N ILE A 488 0.24 -11.77 -11.21
CA ILE A 488 1.29 -12.63 -11.75
C ILE A 488 0.84 -13.12 -13.13
N ASP A 489 1.46 -12.58 -14.19
CA ASP A 489 1.15 -12.87 -15.59
C ASP A 489 2.41 -13.33 -16.33
N ASN A 490 2.66 -14.63 -16.52
CA ASN A 490 1.84 -15.78 -16.17
C ASN A 490 2.66 -16.79 -15.35
N VAL A 491 2.00 -17.46 -14.39
CA VAL A 491 2.58 -18.48 -13.50
C VAL A 491 3.42 -19.52 -14.26
N GLN A 492 3.00 -19.94 -15.46
CA GLN A 492 3.72 -20.97 -16.21
C GLN A 492 5.09 -20.53 -16.74
N PHE A 493 5.32 -19.23 -16.97
CA PHE A 493 6.62 -18.72 -17.39
C PHE A 493 7.59 -18.56 -16.22
N MET A 494 7.08 -18.29 -15.02
CA MET A 494 7.88 -18.20 -13.80
C MET A 494 8.58 -19.54 -13.48
N MET A 495 7.91 -20.66 -13.75
CA MET A 495 8.41 -22.02 -13.45
C MET A 495 9.60 -22.46 -14.33
N GLY A 496 9.84 -21.78 -15.45
CA GLY A 496 10.88 -22.14 -16.40
C GLY A 496 10.61 -23.43 -17.18
N ILE A 497 11.30 -23.57 -18.30
CA ILE A 497 11.44 -24.84 -19.00
C ILE A 497 12.68 -25.47 -18.41
N GLY A 498 12.52 -26.32 -17.38
CA GLY A 498 13.62 -27.12 -16.87
C GLY A 498 14.23 -27.92 -18.02
N THR A 499 15.45 -27.60 -18.41
CA THR A 499 16.29 -28.42 -19.29
C THR A 499 16.68 -29.69 -18.55
N LYS A 500 15.76 -30.66 -18.51
CA LYS A 500 16.06 -32.08 -18.33
C LYS A 500 14.77 -32.85 -18.60
N TYR A 501 14.91 -33.80 -19.51
CA TYR A 501 13.91 -34.70 -20.01
C TYR A 501 13.07 -35.33 -18.87
N ASP A 502 11.75 -35.27 -19.03
CA ASP A 502 10.80 -36.29 -18.55
C ASP A 502 10.35 -36.35 -17.07
N MET A 503 9.86 -35.25 -16.47
CA MET A 503 9.05 -35.34 -15.23
C MET A 503 7.85 -34.37 -15.20
N GLY A 504 6.73 -34.77 -15.81
CA GLY A 504 5.45 -34.06 -15.69
C GLY A 504 4.97 -33.89 -14.24
N ALA A 505 5.27 -34.84 -13.36
CA ALA A 505 4.89 -34.81 -11.94
C ALA A 505 5.52 -33.62 -11.19
N GLU A 506 6.83 -33.38 -11.35
CA GLU A 506 7.53 -32.29 -10.64
C GLU A 506 6.98 -30.91 -11.02
N ARG A 507 6.60 -30.71 -12.28
CA ARG A 507 5.98 -29.47 -12.74
C ARG A 507 4.65 -29.22 -12.03
N PHE A 508 3.81 -30.25 -11.88
CA PHE A 508 2.55 -30.12 -11.15
C PHE A 508 2.77 -29.82 -9.66
N TRP A 509 3.75 -30.47 -9.03
CA TRP A 509 4.13 -30.20 -7.64
C TRP A 509 4.65 -28.77 -7.43
N GLN A 510 5.49 -28.28 -8.33
CA GLN A 510 5.99 -26.90 -8.28
C GLN A 510 4.85 -25.89 -8.41
N GLN A 511 3.92 -26.14 -9.34
CA GLN A 511 2.75 -25.29 -9.52
C GLN A 511 1.87 -25.25 -8.26
N ASP A 512 1.64 -26.41 -7.65
CA ASP A 512 0.89 -26.55 -6.41
C ASP A 512 1.56 -25.87 -5.21
N SER A 513 2.89 -25.83 -5.20
CA SER A 513 3.67 -25.09 -4.21
C SER A 513 3.50 -23.59 -4.42
N ILE A 514 3.57 -23.12 -5.67
CA ILE A 514 3.38 -21.71 -6.03
C ILE A 514 1.99 -21.23 -5.61
N ILE A 515 0.94 -21.98 -5.96
CA ILE A 515 -0.45 -21.66 -5.61
C ILE A 515 -0.64 -21.59 -4.10
N ALA A 516 -0.13 -22.60 -3.36
CA ALA A 516 -0.24 -22.64 -1.91
C ALA A 516 0.46 -21.45 -1.26
N GLU A 517 1.64 -21.08 -1.76
CA GLU A 517 2.40 -19.96 -1.21
C GLU A 517 1.72 -18.62 -1.51
N PHE A 518 1.23 -18.41 -2.73
CA PHE A 518 0.44 -17.22 -3.05
C PHE A 518 -0.88 -17.15 -2.28
N ARG A 519 -1.54 -18.28 -2.01
CA ARG A 519 -2.76 -18.31 -1.20
C ARG A 519 -2.49 -17.90 0.24
N ARG A 520 -1.43 -18.46 0.84
CA ARG A 520 -0.97 -18.09 2.19
C ARG A 520 -0.61 -16.62 2.22
N PHE A 521 0.19 -16.15 1.26
CA PHE A 521 0.58 -14.76 1.15
C PHE A 521 -0.62 -13.82 1.03
N ALA A 522 -1.61 -14.13 0.18
CA ALA A 522 -2.81 -13.31 0.03
C ALA A 522 -3.48 -13.08 1.39
N THR A 523 -3.70 -14.17 2.13
CA THR A 523 -4.34 -14.17 3.45
C THR A 523 -3.50 -13.42 4.49
N TYR A 524 -2.22 -13.79 4.64
CA TYR A 524 -1.34 -13.23 5.68
C TYR A 524 -0.98 -11.77 5.44
N SER A 525 -0.79 -11.36 4.18
CA SER A 525 -0.46 -9.97 3.84
C SER A 525 -1.70 -9.09 3.68
N ASN A 526 -2.92 -9.66 3.80
CA ASN A 526 -4.16 -9.02 3.41
C ASN A 526 -4.01 -8.36 2.02
N CYS A 527 -3.55 -9.11 1.02
CA CYS A 527 -3.29 -8.61 -0.32
C CYS A 527 -4.07 -9.48 -1.30
N HIS A 528 -4.75 -8.88 -2.28
CA HIS A 528 -5.40 -9.68 -3.31
C HIS A 528 -4.34 -10.20 -4.28
N VAL A 529 -4.40 -11.47 -4.65
CA VAL A 529 -3.51 -12.04 -5.67
C VAL A 529 -4.33 -12.46 -6.87
N THR A 530 -3.97 -11.98 -8.06
CA THR A 530 -4.51 -12.47 -9.32
C THR A 530 -3.45 -13.25 -10.08
N LEU A 531 -3.72 -14.54 -10.30
CA LEU A 531 -2.84 -15.43 -11.06
C LEU A 531 -3.43 -15.63 -12.45
N VAL A 532 -2.67 -15.28 -13.49
CA VAL A 532 -3.00 -15.66 -14.86
C VAL A 532 -2.42 -17.04 -15.11
N MET A 533 -3.25 -17.94 -15.65
CA MET A 533 -2.88 -19.32 -15.94
C MET A 533 -3.47 -19.72 -17.30
N HIS A 534 -2.69 -20.40 -18.14
CA HIS A 534 -3.22 -21.07 -19.33
C HIS A 534 -4.06 -22.30 -18.94
N PRO A 535 -5.09 -22.65 -19.72
CA PRO A 535 -5.77 -23.94 -19.59
C PRO A 535 -4.88 -25.10 -20.09
N ARG A 536 -5.27 -26.33 -19.77
CA ARG A 536 -4.74 -27.54 -20.42
C ARG A 536 -5.11 -27.49 -21.91
N LYS A 537 -4.32 -28.15 -22.76
CA LYS A 537 -4.67 -28.33 -24.17
C LYS A 537 -5.94 -29.18 -24.24
N GLU A 538 -7.07 -28.54 -24.47
CA GLU A 538 -8.34 -29.20 -24.78
C GLU A 538 -8.62 -29.14 -26.28
N LYS A 539 -9.57 -29.93 -26.76
CA LYS A 539 -9.97 -29.90 -28.16
C LYS A 539 -10.56 -28.51 -28.47
N ASP A 540 -10.22 -27.93 -29.61
CA ASP A 540 -10.52 -26.53 -30.00
C ASP A 540 -12.02 -26.13 -29.99
N ALA A 541 -12.94 -27.07 -29.77
CA ALA A 541 -14.39 -26.87 -29.84
C ALA A 541 -15.12 -26.99 -28.48
N GLU A 542 -14.44 -27.42 -27.41
CA GLU A 542 -15.07 -27.59 -26.09
C GLU A 542 -14.97 -26.31 -25.26
N GLN A 543 -16.05 -26.00 -24.53
CA GLN A 543 -16.05 -24.88 -23.59
C GLN A 543 -15.13 -25.19 -22.41
N LEU A 544 -14.35 -24.20 -21.99
CA LEU A 544 -13.48 -24.37 -20.83
C LEU A 544 -14.35 -24.57 -19.59
N SER A 545 -14.00 -25.58 -18.81
CA SER A 545 -14.58 -25.89 -17.51
C SER A 545 -13.55 -25.60 -16.41
N ILE A 546 -13.97 -25.67 -15.15
CA ILE A 546 -13.04 -25.53 -14.01
C ILE A 546 -11.94 -26.62 -14.07
N SER A 547 -12.27 -27.82 -14.54
CA SER A 547 -11.31 -28.91 -14.78
C SER A 547 -10.28 -28.61 -15.87
N SER A 548 -10.54 -27.63 -16.73
CA SER A 548 -9.70 -27.27 -17.87
C SER A 548 -8.50 -26.41 -17.46
N ILE A 549 -8.42 -25.93 -16.22
CA ILE A 549 -7.28 -25.13 -15.73
C ILE A 549 -6.01 -26.00 -15.66
N PHE A 550 -4.89 -25.49 -16.20
CA PHE A 550 -3.62 -26.21 -16.17
C PHE A 550 -3.08 -26.32 -14.75
N GLY A 551 -2.67 -27.52 -14.36
CA GLY A 551 -2.23 -27.83 -13.00
C GLY A 551 -3.11 -28.87 -12.33
N THR A 552 -2.89 -29.14 -11.05
CA THR A 552 -3.75 -30.05 -10.29
C THR A 552 -5.06 -29.34 -9.87
N ALA A 553 -6.01 -30.10 -9.31
CA ALA A 553 -7.23 -29.55 -8.73
C ALA A 553 -6.97 -28.55 -7.57
N LYS A 554 -5.74 -28.48 -7.04
CA LYS A 554 -5.37 -27.57 -5.96
C LYS A 554 -5.56 -26.10 -6.37
N ALA A 555 -5.24 -25.74 -7.62
CA ALA A 555 -5.44 -24.40 -8.16
C ALA A 555 -6.89 -23.93 -7.98
N THR A 556 -7.82 -24.78 -8.39
CA THR A 556 -9.25 -24.46 -8.39
C THR A 556 -9.88 -24.56 -7.01
N GLN A 557 -9.32 -25.39 -6.12
CA GLN A 557 -9.74 -25.50 -4.72
C GLN A 557 -9.32 -24.29 -3.89
N GLU A 558 -8.06 -23.85 -4.02
CA GLU A 558 -7.48 -22.76 -3.23
C GLU A 558 -7.95 -21.36 -3.67
N ALA A 559 -8.24 -21.17 -4.95
CA ALA A 559 -8.76 -19.89 -5.45
C ALA A 559 -10.14 -19.57 -4.89
N ASP A 560 -10.39 -18.33 -4.51
CA ASP A 560 -11.71 -17.87 -4.10
C ASP A 560 -12.57 -17.52 -5.32
N ASN A 561 -11.95 -16.93 -6.34
CA ASN A 561 -12.60 -16.56 -7.59
C ASN A 561 -11.91 -17.23 -8.79
N ILE A 562 -12.70 -17.71 -9.75
CA ILE A 562 -12.18 -18.25 -11.02
C ILE A 562 -12.89 -17.55 -12.17
N LEU A 563 -12.11 -16.88 -13.00
CA LEU A 563 -12.54 -16.13 -14.17
C LEU A 563 -12.01 -16.83 -15.43
N MET A 564 -12.88 -17.10 -16.39
CA MET A 564 -12.50 -17.76 -17.64
C MET A 564 -12.90 -16.90 -18.84
N ILE A 565 -11.93 -16.51 -19.67
CA ILE A 565 -12.23 -15.87 -20.96
C ILE A 565 -12.52 -16.97 -21.97
N GLN A 566 -13.73 -16.92 -22.53
CA GLN A 566 -14.20 -17.86 -23.55
C GLN A 566 -14.72 -17.10 -24.76
N TYR A 567 -14.95 -17.83 -25.85
CA TYR A 567 -15.64 -17.32 -27.02
C TYR A 567 -16.75 -18.28 -27.44
N LYS A 568 -17.81 -17.72 -28.00
CA LYS A 568 -18.88 -18.48 -28.65
C LYS A 568 -19.00 -17.99 -30.09
N THR A 569 -18.95 -18.93 -31.02
CA THR A 569 -19.28 -18.67 -32.42
C THR A 569 -20.80 -18.71 -32.55
N LEU A 570 -21.39 -17.60 -33.00
CA LEU A 570 -22.82 -17.53 -33.30
C LEU A 570 -23.10 -18.13 -34.68
N GLU A 571 -24.37 -18.46 -34.94
CA GLU A 571 -24.84 -18.91 -36.26
C GLU A 571 -24.52 -17.90 -37.38
N SER A 572 -24.43 -16.61 -37.02
CA SER A 572 -24.00 -15.52 -37.92
C SER A 572 -22.49 -15.49 -38.22
N LEU A 573 -21.73 -16.54 -37.86
CA LEU A 573 -20.26 -16.63 -37.95
C LEU A 573 -19.51 -15.55 -37.15
N GLN A 574 -20.20 -14.78 -36.31
CA GLN A 574 -19.60 -13.80 -35.41
C GLN A 574 -19.08 -14.48 -34.15
N ILE A 575 -17.82 -14.21 -33.81
CA ILE A 575 -17.19 -14.69 -32.58
C ILE A 575 -17.41 -13.65 -31.48
N LYS A 576 -18.19 -14.00 -30.45
CA LYS A 576 -18.36 -13.16 -29.25
C LYS A 576 -17.53 -13.70 -28.10
N LYS A 577 -16.69 -12.84 -27.52
CA LYS A 577 -15.91 -13.15 -26.32
C LYS A 577 -16.72 -12.80 -25.07
N TYR A 578 -16.52 -13.57 -24.02
CA TYR A 578 -17.14 -13.32 -22.73
C TYR A 578 -16.24 -13.81 -21.59
N LEU A 579 -16.38 -13.18 -20.43
CA LEU A 579 -15.78 -13.59 -19.17
C LEU A 579 -16.80 -14.40 -18.38
N GLN A 580 -16.53 -15.66 -18.13
CA GLN A 580 -17.34 -16.52 -17.27
C GLN A 580 -16.76 -16.56 -15.86
N ILE A 581 -17.57 -16.18 -14.88
CA ILE A 581 -17.27 -16.34 -13.46
C ILE A 581 -17.70 -17.76 -13.10
N SER A 582 -16.71 -18.64 -12.91
CA SER A 582 -16.92 -20.08 -12.72
C SER A 582 -16.81 -20.50 -11.26
N LYS A 583 -16.19 -19.67 -10.42
CA LYS A 583 -16.17 -19.83 -8.97
C LYS A 583 -16.19 -18.45 -8.32
N ASN A 584 -16.94 -18.34 -7.24
CA ASN A 584 -17.02 -17.17 -6.39
C ASN A 584 -17.35 -17.63 -4.97
N ARG A 585 -16.34 -17.67 -4.11
CA ARG A 585 -16.47 -18.19 -2.74
C ARG A 585 -17.27 -17.28 -1.82
N TYR A 586 -17.34 -15.98 -2.13
CA TYR A 586 -17.94 -14.98 -1.23
C TYR A 586 -19.46 -15.14 -1.12
N ASN A 587 -20.18 -15.11 -2.26
CA ASN A 587 -21.65 -15.20 -2.28
C ASN A 587 -22.17 -16.37 -3.13
N GLY A 588 -21.30 -17.14 -3.78
CA GLY A 588 -21.69 -18.26 -4.64
C GLY A 588 -22.25 -17.87 -6.02
N ASN A 589 -22.38 -16.57 -6.33
CA ASN A 589 -22.97 -16.12 -7.58
C ASN A 589 -22.02 -16.41 -8.75
N LEU A 590 -22.55 -17.10 -9.76
CA LEU A 590 -21.91 -17.37 -11.03
C LEU A 590 -22.58 -16.54 -12.13
N GLY A 591 -21.88 -16.31 -13.23
CA GLY A 591 -22.45 -15.55 -14.33
C GLY A 591 -21.47 -15.29 -15.46
N ILE A 592 -21.95 -14.56 -16.46
CA ILE A 592 -21.20 -14.24 -17.67
C ILE A 592 -21.24 -12.73 -17.91
N MET A 593 -20.09 -12.16 -18.27
CA MET A 593 -19.96 -10.77 -18.69
C MET A 593 -19.45 -10.74 -20.15
N PRO A 594 -20.19 -10.13 -21.10
CA PRO A 594 -19.71 -10.00 -22.47
C PRO A 594 -18.45 -9.12 -22.53
N LEU A 595 -17.50 -9.48 -23.39
CA LEU A 595 -16.26 -8.74 -23.63
C LEU A 595 -16.27 -8.20 -25.06
N GLU A 596 -16.56 -6.91 -25.20
CA GLU A 596 -16.54 -6.19 -26.47
C GLU A 596 -15.22 -5.44 -26.59
N PHE A 597 -14.34 -5.85 -27.50
CA PHE A 597 -12.99 -5.30 -27.61
C PHE A 597 -12.93 -4.12 -28.58
N ASN A 598 -12.61 -2.93 -28.08
CA ASN A 598 -12.29 -1.76 -28.89
C ASN A 598 -10.80 -1.79 -29.28
N LYS A 599 -10.53 -1.88 -30.59
CA LYS A 599 -9.16 -1.93 -31.13
C LYS A 599 -8.39 -0.62 -30.99
N GLU A 600 -9.07 0.52 -30.96
CA GLU A 600 -8.43 1.84 -30.91
C GLU A 600 -7.91 2.16 -29.51
N SER A 601 -8.70 1.83 -28.48
CA SER A 601 -8.36 2.07 -27.07
C SER A 601 -7.73 0.86 -26.38
N LEU A 602 -7.70 -0.31 -27.03
CA LEU A 602 -7.30 -1.60 -26.46
C LEU A 602 -8.10 -1.96 -25.19
N SER A 603 -9.38 -1.58 -25.15
CA SER A 603 -10.24 -1.66 -23.98
C SER A 603 -11.44 -2.58 -24.22
N PHE A 604 -11.96 -3.16 -23.14
CA PHE A 604 -13.21 -3.91 -23.07
C PHE A 604 -14.37 -3.09 -22.48
N THR A 605 -14.12 -1.82 -22.12
CA THR A 605 -15.13 -0.92 -21.58
C THR A 605 -16.01 -0.39 -22.71
N LYS A 606 -17.32 -0.30 -22.49
CA LYS A 606 -18.24 0.38 -23.41
C LYS A 606 -18.02 1.89 -23.29
N ASP A 607 -17.81 2.58 -24.40
CA ASP A 607 -17.76 4.04 -24.40
C ASP A 607 -19.10 4.57 -23.86
N LEU A 608 -19.06 5.31 -22.75
CA LEU A 608 -20.24 5.91 -22.10
C LEU A 608 -20.95 6.97 -22.98
N ASN A 609 -20.49 7.19 -24.22
CA ASN A 609 -20.98 8.19 -25.15
C ASN A 609 -21.93 7.63 -26.22
N THR A 610 -22.43 6.41 -26.07
CA THR A 610 -23.45 5.83 -26.96
C THR A 610 -24.68 5.36 -26.18
N THR A 611 -25.37 6.33 -25.57
CA THR A 611 -26.81 6.26 -25.30
C THR A 611 -27.44 7.60 -25.56
#